data_AF-A0A556UXT0-F1
#
_entry.id   AF-A0A556UXT0-F1
#
_cell.length_a   1.000
_cell.length_b   1.000
_cell.length_c   1.000
_cell.angle_alpha   90.00
_cell.angle_beta   90.00
_cell.angle_gamma   90.00
#
_symmetry.space_group_name_H-M   'P 1'
#
loop_
_entity.id
_entity.type
_entity.pdbx_description
1 polymer ?
#
loop_
_entity_poly.entity_id
_entity_poly.type
_entity_poly.pdbx_seq_one_letter_code
_entity_poly.pdbx_strand_id
1 'polypeptide(L)'
;MDIVVVIVLLLVQRSREAFDMVLRLGRNSTLTLLREEFPGLGSGANNAATQLFLEMSLYILGSDANVDDMVTSFFSRLFPLAYRRLLGNGAAAGISDECMHRIWREVSAFGSYPKLMMTRLSRSLLATRLFLQALNLGIEVVNTTQHLKAGRECGRALLRLWYCPLCQGLMEARPCKAMCLVTMSTCLGGAAEVQPHWRTYVEGLGTLAAAMRGGQDIEAVVLRLHVIIRMALRHIVGTKNRVNAQVSSMCSRAPQRKARAVTSQVEPALVIQPVNFDPDETLSGQRREFILSLRGFSFFYANLGETLCSREPAALNGSLCWNGQEMTDKFFNGLMFLEAVKNLILEVKVLMEQETGFCGL
;
A
#
# COMPACT_ATOMS: atom_id res chain seq x y z
N MET A 1 10.54 -3.57 -21.37
CA MET A 1 9.87 -3.80 -20.07
C MET A 1 10.78 -3.44 -18.91
N ASP A 2 12.10 -3.49 -19.08
CA ASP A 2 13.10 -3.28 -18.01
C ASP A 2 13.01 -1.92 -17.30
N ILE A 3 12.67 -0.84 -18.02
CA ILE A 3 12.51 0.50 -17.40
C ILE A 3 11.34 0.52 -16.41
N VAL A 4 10.20 -0.10 -16.73
CA VAL A 4 9.03 -0.12 -15.84
C VAL A 4 9.27 -1.03 -14.64
N VAL A 5 9.98 -2.15 -14.84
CA VAL A 5 10.43 -3.04 -13.75
C VAL A 5 11.36 -2.30 -12.79
N VAL A 6 12.37 -1.60 -13.31
CA VAL A 6 13.33 -0.83 -12.51
C VAL A 6 12.63 0.31 -11.77
N ILE A 7 11.72 1.04 -12.43
CA ILE A 7 10.94 2.11 -11.79
C ILE A 7 10.10 1.55 -10.65
N VAL A 8 9.34 0.47 -10.87
CA VAL A 8 8.48 -0.12 -9.82
C VAL A 8 9.34 -0.64 -8.65
N LEU A 9 10.44 -1.33 -8.92
CA LEU A 9 11.34 -1.85 -7.88
C LEU A 9 12.00 -0.74 -7.04
N LEU A 10 12.57 0.28 -7.68
CA LEU A 10 13.18 1.41 -6.99
C LEU A 10 12.17 2.14 -6.10
N LEU A 11 10.93 2.28 -6.57
CA LEU A 11 9.88 2.98 -5.84
C LEU A 11 9.37 2.19 -4.63
N VAL A 12 9.26 0.87 -4.71
CA VAL A 12 8.91 0.04 -3.54
C VAL A 12 10.01 0.07 -2.49
N GLN A 13 11.27 -0.02 -2.92
CA GLN A 13 12.41 0.06 -2.01
C GLN A 13 12.43 1.40 -1.26
N ARG A 14 12.27 2.50 -1.99
CA ARG A 14 12.20 3.85 -1.41
C ARG A 14 11.04 4.00 -0.42
N SER A 15 9.88 3.43 -0.74
CA SER A 15 8.72 3.45 0.15
C SER A 15 9.00 2.70 1.46
N ARG A 16 9.62 1.52 1.40
CA ARG A 16 9.99 0.72 2.58
C ARG A 16 10.98 1.47 3.48
N GLU A 17 12.03 2.04 2.90
CA GLU A 17 13.04 2.82 3.63
C GLU A 17 12.42 4.04 4.32
N ALA A 18 11.47 4.72 3.66
CA ALA A 18 10.78 5.87 4.25
C ALA A 18 9.90 5.49 5.46
N PHE A 19 9.22 4.34 5.42
CA PHE A 19 8.47 3.85 6.59
C PHE A 19 9.37 3.51 7.77
N ASP A 20 10.52 2.86 7.53
CA ASP A 20 11.50 2.56 8.58
C ASP A 20 12.05 3.83 9.23
N MET A 21 12.35 4.84 8.40
CA MET A 21 12.80 6.15 8.88
C MET A 21 11.76 6.81 9.81
N VAL A 22 10.47 6.78 9.45
CA VAL A 22 9.38 7.31 10.29
C VAL A 22 9.32 6.60 11.65
N LEU A 23 9.42 5.27 11.68
CA LEU A 23 9.45 4.51 12.94
C LEU A 23 10.67 4.89 13.79
N ARG A 24 11.84 5.02 13.16
CA ARG A 24 13.08 5.42 13.84
C ARG A 24 12.96 6.81 14.45
N LEU A 25 12.44 7.78 13.71
CA LEU A 25 12.22 9.15 14.18
C LEU A 25 11.22 9.18 15.34
N GLY A 26 10.06 8.52 15.19
CA GLY A 26 9.05 8.43 16.25
C GLY A 26 9.61 7.79 17.53
N ARG A 27 10.44 6.75 17.39
CA ARG A 27 11.13 6.12 18.52
C ARG A 27 12.05 7.11 19.22
N ASN A 28 12.89 7.80 18.46
CA ASN A 28 13.84 8.77 19.01
C ASN A 28 13.11 9.91 19.74
N SER A 29 12.06 10.49 19.15
CA SER A 29 11.25 11.52 19.82
C SER A 29 10.60 11.00 21.11
N THR A 30 10.14 9.75 21.13
CA THR A 30 9.57 9.13 22.32
C THR A 30 10.63 8.91 23.41
N LEU A 31 11.82 8.42 23.05
CA LEU A 31 12.92 8.22 24.00
C LEU A 31 13.43 9.54 24.57
N THR A 32 13.51 10.59 23.75
CA THR A 32 13.88 11.94 24.21
C THR A 32 12.85 12.49 25.20
N LEU A 33 11.55 12.41 24.87
CA LEU A 33 10.47 12.77 25.78
C LEU A 33 10.60 12.05 27.13
N LEU A 34 10.74 10.72 27.12
CA LEU A 34 10.88 9.93 28.35
C LEU A 34 12.10 10.36 29.19
N ARG A 35 13.23 10.66 28.54
CA ARG A 35 14.47 11.07 29.22
C ARG A 35 14.37 12.47 29.82
N GLU A 36 13.79 13.41 29.10
CA GLU A 36 13.77 14.83 29.47
C GLU A 36 12.64 15.18 30.44
N GLU A 37 11.41 14.69 30.20
CA GLU A 37 10.25 15.02 31.03
C GLU A 37 9.97 14.02 32.14
N PHE A 38 10.42 12.76 32.00
CA PHE A 38 10.15 11.70 32.97
C PHE A 38 11.40 10.87 33.34
N PRO A 39 12.53 11.50 33.71
CA PRO A 39 13.81 10.81 33.95
C PRO A 39 13.71 9.71 35.01
N GLY A 40 12.79 9.85 35.98
CA GLY A 40 12.55 8.86 37.04
C GLY A 40 12.07 7.48 36.56
N LEU A 41 11.59 7.36 35.31
CA LEU A 41 11.15 6.07 34.74
C LEU A 41 12.32 5.17 34.33
N GLY A 42 13.52 5.74 34.10
CA GLY A 42 14.74 5.01 33.82
C GLY A 42 14.72 4.16 32.53
N SER A 43 15.64 3.20 32.46
CA SER A 43 15.84 2.33 31.28
C SER A 43 14.64 1.43 30.97
N GLY A 44 13.82 1.08 31.97
CA GLY A 44 12.63 0.25 31.76
C GLY A 44 11.62 0.86 30.79
N ALA A 45 11.37 2.17 30.87
CA ALA A 45 10.49 2.86 29.94
C ALA A 45 11.09 2.98 28.54
N ASN A 46 12.41 3.16 28.44
CA ASN A 46 13.13 3.18 27.16
C ASN A 46 13.03 1.82 26.44
N ASN A 47 13.16 0.72 27.20
CA ASN A 47 13.02 -0.63 26.67
C ASN A 47 11.59 -0.90 26.22
N ALA A 48 10.59 -0.50 27.01
CA ALA A 48 9.18 -0.63 26.62
C ALA A 48 8.86 0.14 25.34
N ALA A 49 9.36 1.38 25.22
CA ALA A 49 9.21 2.18 24.00
C ALA A 49 9.91 1.51 22.81
N THR A 50 11.17 1.10 22.97
CA THR A 50 11.93 0.43 21.89
C THR A 50 11.22 -0.83 21.39
N GLN A 51 10.70 -1.64 22.32
CA GLN A 51 9.95 -2.84 22.00
C GLN A 51 8.66 -2.54 21.22
N LEU A 52 7.91 -1.51 21.62
CA LEU A 52 6.70 -1.08 20.92
C LEU A 52 7.01 -0.73 19.44
N PHE A 53 8.06 0.05 19.18
CA PHE A 53 8.43 0.42 17.81
C PHE A 53 8.94 -0.78 16.99
N LEU A 54 9.60 -1.74 17.64
CA LEU A 54 9.98 -3.00 16.99
C LEU A 54 8.76 -3.82 16.59
N GLU A 55 7.78 -3.97 17.49
CA GLU A 55 6.52 -4.67 17.21
C GLU A 55 5.75 -4.00 16.05
N MET A 56 5.75 -2.67 15.96
CA MET A 56 5.18 -1.94 14.80
C MET A 56 5.91 -2.27 13.49
N SER A 57 7.24 -2.32 13.50
CA SER A 57 8.03 -2.68 12.31
C SER A 57 7.70 -4.10 11.84
N LEU A 58 7.69 -5.06 12.76
CA LEU A 58 7.34 -6.45 12.47
C LEU A 58 5.90 -6.59 11.94
N TYR A 59 4.95 -5.82 12.48
CA TYR A 59 3.57 -5.80 11.99
C TYR A 59 3.47 -5.35 10.53
N ILE A 60 4.18 -4.27 10.18
CA ILE A 60 4.22 -3.74 8.81
C ILE A 60 4.84 -4.76 7.85
N LEU A 61 5.84 -5.52 8.31
CA LEU A 61 6.50 -6.57 7.55
C LEU A 61 5.70 -7.87 7.42
N GLY A 62 4.54 -7.98 8.08
CA GLY A 62 3.62 -9.09 7.88
C GLY A 62 3.37 -9.99 9.10
N SER A 63 3.89 -9.66 10.28
CA SER A 63 3.59 -10.41 11.51
C SER A 63 2.09 -10.42 11.83
N ASP A 64 1.57 -11.53 12.37
CA ASP A 64 0.17 -11.66 12.82
C ASP A 64 -0.11 -11.00 14.17
N ALA A 65 0.81 -10.18 14.66
CA ALA A 65 0.66 -9.46 15.91
C ALA A 65 -0.53 -8.49 15.87
N ASN A 66 -1.26 -8.40 16.97
CA ASN A 66 -2.39 -7.48 17.12
C ASN A 66 -1.92 -6.14 17.69
N VAL A 67 -2.28 -5.03 17.03
CA VAL A 67 -1.88 -3.68 17.43
C VAL A 67 -2.40 -3.33 18.83
N ASP A 68 -3.60 -3.81 19.19
CA ASP A 68 -4.15 -3.58 20.51
C ASP A 68 -3.27 -4.24 21.59
N ASP A 69 -2.76 -5.45 21.34
CA ASP A 69 -1.89 -6.16 22.26
C ASP A 69 -0.51 -5.49 22.39
N MET A 70 0.03 -4.91 21.32
CA MET A 70 1.29 -4.13 21.38
C MET A 70 1.16 -2.94 22.32
N VAL A 71 0.09 -2.16 22.16
CA VAL A 71 -0.17 -0.98 23.01
C VAL A 71 -0.50 -1.42 24.44
N THR A 72 -1.25 -2.51 24.60
CA THR A 72 -1.52 -3.14 25.90
C THR A 72 -0.24 -3.45 26.64
N SER A 73 0.67 -4.14 25.96
CA SER A 73 1.92 -4.62 26.50
C SER A 73 2.84 -3.45 26.86
N PHE A 74 2.87 -2.40 26.04
CA PHE A 74 3.56 -1.15 26.34
C PHE A 74 3.06 -0.50 27.65
N PHE A 75 1.76 -0.22 27.78
CA PHE A 75 1.22 0.43 28.98
C PHE A 75 1.26 -0.48 30.22
N SER A 76 1.13 -1.79 30.04
CA SER A 76 1.32 -2.77 31.10
C SER A 76 2.74 -2.70 31.66
N ARG A 77 3.77 -2.63 30.80
CA ARG A 77 5.17 -2.47 31.20
C ARG A 77 5.48 -1.11 31.82
N LEU A 78 4.78 -0.06 31.37
CA LEU A 78 4.99 1.31 31.85
C LEU A 78 4.37 1.58 33.23
N PHE A 79 3.24 0.93 33.54
CA PHE A 79 2.46 1.23 34.75
C PHE A 79 3.22 1.01 36.07
N PRO A 80 3.92 -0.12 36.31
CA PRO A 80 4.64 -0.31 37.56
C PRO A 80 5.77 0.70 37.76
N LEU A 81 6.45 1.09 36.67
CA LEU A 81 7.48 2.13 36.68
C LEU A 81 6.88 3.49 37.06
N ALA A 82 5.78 3.87 36.39
CA ALA A 82 5.09 5.13 36.66
C ALA A 82 4.53 5.18 38.09
N TYR A 83 3.91 4.10 38.55
CA TYR A 83 3.36 3.99 39.90
C TYR A 83 4.44 4.18 40.97
N ARG A 84 5.54 3.44 40.90
CA ARG A 84 6.61 3.49 41.91
C ARG A 84 7.39 4.80 41.87
N ARG A 85 7.72 5.29 40.67
CA ARG A 85 8.69 6.39 40.50
C ARG A 85 8.03 7.76 40.39
N LEU A 86 6.82 7.86 39.84
CA LEU A 86 6.13 9.14 39.65
C LEU A 86 5.10 9.41 40.74
N LEU A 87 4.45 8.37 41.29
CA LEU A 87 3.44 8.55 42.34
C LEU A 87 4.03 8.55 43.75
N GLY A 88 5.30 8.12 43.92
CA GLY A 88 6.11 8.39 45.11
C GLY A 88 5.47 7.95 46.42
N ASN A 89 5.07 6.68 46.54
CA ASN A 89 4.51 6.15 47.77
C ASN A 89 5.39 5.04 48.36
N GLY A 90 5.81 5.18 49.62
CA GLY A 90 6.58 4.14 50.35
C GLY A 90 5.79 2.83 50.52
N ALA A 91 4.45 2.90 50.47
CA ALA A 91 3.57 1.73 50.45
C ALA A 91 3.64 0.92 49.13
N ALA A 92 4.26 1.46 48.07
CA ALA A 92 4.47 0.74 46.82
C ALA A 92 5.47 -0.42 46.93
N ALA A 93 6.29 -0.45 47.99
CA ALA A 93 7.30 -1.48 48.23
C ALA A 93 6.70 -2.88 48.49
N GLY A 94 5.44 -2.97 48.93
CA GLY A 94 4.76 -4.24 49.22
C GLY A 94 3.88 -4.78 48.08
N ILE A 95 3.79 -4.08 46.94
CA ILE A 95 2.90 -4.45 45.84
C ILE A 95 3.71 -5.07 44.70
N SER A 96 3.36 -6.30 44.30
CA SER A 96 4.04 -7.02 43.22
C SER A 96 3.78 -6.39 41.85
N ASP A 97 4.77 -6.44 40.98
CA ASP A 97 4.65 -5.99 39.58
C ASP A 97 3.57 -6.77 38.83
N GLU A 98 3.44 -8.06 39.12
CA GLU A 98 2.42 -8.93 38.51
C GLU A 98 1.00 -8.45 38.80
N CYS A 99 0.72 -7.98 40.02
CA CYS A 99 -0.58 -7.38 40.31
C CYS A 99 -0.79 -6.11 39.49
N MET A 100 0.20 -5.22 39.46
CA MET A 100 0.13 -3.96 38.72
C MET A 100 -0.10 -4.18 37.22
N HIS A 101 0.58 -5.17 36.62
CA HIS A 101 0.39 -5.56 35.22
C HIS A 101 -1.05 -5.98 34.91
N ARG A 102 -1.78 -6.53 35.88
CA ARG A 102 -3.17 -6.97 35.69
C ARG A 102 -4.18 -5.84 35.87
N ILE A 103 -3.98 -4.97 36.85
CA ILE A 103 -5.01 -4.01 37.28
C ILE A 103 -4.96 -2.64 36.58
N TRP A 104 -3.88 -2.31 35.85
CA TRP A 104 -3.70 -0.96 35.28
C TRP A 104 -4.88 -0.48 34.41
N ARG A 105 -5.53 -1.42 33.71
CA ARG A 105 -6.73 -1.16 32.89
C ARG A 105 -7.95 -0.89 33.74
N GLU A 106 -8.17 -1.71 34.77
CA GLU A 106 -9.32 -1.63 35.68
C GLU A 106 -9.31 -0.31 36.46
N VAL A 107 -8.11 0.15 36.86
CA VAL A 107 -7.95 1.45 37.54
C VAL A 107 -7.90 2.63 36.57
N SER A 108 -7.96 2.40 35.25
CA SER A 108 -7.83 3.43 34.21
C SER A 108 -6.65 4.37 34.51
N ALA A 109 -5.47 3.79 34.76
CA ALA A 109 -4.30 4.52 35.24
C ALA A 109 -3.90 5.67 34.31
N PHE A 110 -4.02 5.43 33.00
CA PHE A 110 -3.64 6.35 31.94
C PHE A 110 -4.84 7.00 31.25
N GLY A 111 -6.04 6.96 31.85
CA GLY A 111 -7.25 7.52 31.26
C GLY A 111 -7.58 6.92 29.87
N SER A 112 -8.02 7.76 28.94
CA SER A 112 -8.42 7.35 27.57
C SER A 112 -7.24 7.22 26.59
N TYR A 113 -6.04 7.66 26.96
CA TYR A 113 -4.89 7.74 26.05
C TYR A 113 -4.43 6.39 25.47
N PRO A 114 -4.43 5.25 26.22
CA PRO A 114 -4.15 3.94 25.63
C PRO A 114 -5.12 3.56 24.52
N LYS A 115 -6.43 3.79 24.71
CA LYS A 115 -7.46 3.48 23.70
C LYS A 115 -7.32 4.40 22.48
N LEU A 116 -6.99 5.67 22.70
CA LEU A 116 -6.68 6.62 21.63
C LEU A 116 -5.48 6.13 20.80
N MET A 117 -4.41 5.71 21.48
CA MET A 117 -3.20 5.18 20.84
C MET A 117 -3.50 3.91 20.02
N MET A 118 -4.24 2.95 20.58
CA MET A 118 -4.71 1.75 19.86
C MET A 118 -5.46 2.14 18.59
N THR A 119 -6.50 2.97 18.71
CA THR A 119 -7.33 3.38 17.56
C THR A 119 -6.52 4.03 16.44
N ARG A 120 -5.58 4.92 16.79
CA ARG A 120 -4.75 5.63 15.80
C ARG A 120 -3.78 4.67 15.12
N LEU A 121 -3.09 3.84 15.90
CA LEU A 121 -2.12 2.89 15.37
C LEU A 121 -2.78 1.80 14.54
N SER A 122 -3.90 1.23 14.98
CA SER A 122 -4.59 0.17 14.23
C SER A 122 -5.01 0.66 12.85
N ARG A 123 -5.45 1.92 12.73
CA ARG A 123 -5.82 2.52 11.44
C ARG A 123 -4.60 2.81 10.56
N SER A 124 -3.56 3.44 11.10
CA SER A 124 -2.40 3.85 10.30
C SER A 124 -1.51 2.68 9.90
N LEU A 125 -1.27 1.74 10.82
CA LEU A 125 -0.45 0.56 10.54
C LEU A 125 -1.12 -0.37 9.53
N LEU A 126 -2.44 -0.59 9.65
CA LEU A 126 -3.19 -1.39 8.68
C LEU A 126 -3.12 -0.77 7.29
N ALA A 127 -3.36 0.54 7.17
CA ALA A 127 -3.30 1.23 5.88
C ALA A 127 -1.90 1.12 5.25
N THR A 128 -0.84 1.29 6.03
CA THR A 128 0.54 1.10 5.58
C THR A 128 0.83 -0.34 5.14
N ARG A 129 0.37 -1.34 5.91
CA ARG A 129 0.54 -2.75 5.56
C ARG A 129 -0.15 -3.09 4.23
N LEU A 130 -1.41 -2.67 4.08
CA LEU A 130 -2.16 -2.87 2.84
C LEU A 130 -1.49 -2.19 1.65
N PHE A 131 -0.96 -0.98 1.85
CA PHE A 131 -0.24 -0.25 0.81
C PHE A 131 1.02 -1.00 0.37
N LEU A 132 1.85 -1.47 1.31
CA LEU A 132 3.03 -2.28 1.00
C LEU A 132 2.70 -3.62 0.35
N GLN A 133 1.61 -4.28 0.78
CA GLN A 133 1.14 -5.51 0.15
C GLN A 133 0.70 -5.27 -1.30
N ALA A 134 -0.05 -4.20 -1.55
CA ALA A 134 -0.45 -3.83 -2.90
C ALA A 134 0.79 -3.53 -3.78
N LEU A 135 1.79 -2.81 -3.24
CA LEU A 135 3.05 -2.59 -3.94
C LEU A 135 3.78 -3.89 -4.31
N ASN A 136 3.85 -4.84 -3.39
CA ASN A 136 4.46 -6.15 -3.65
C ASN A 136 3.70 -6.92 -4.74
N LEU A 137 2.37 -6.87 -4.72
CA LEU A 137 1.54 -7.46 -5.79
C LEU A 137 1.84 -6.81 -7.15
N GLY A 138 2.02 -5.49 -7.20
CA GLY A 138 2.45 -4.79 -8.41
C GLY A 138 3.78 -5.30 -8.96
N ILE A 139 4.77 -5.54 -8.07
CA ILE A 139 6.05 -6.16 -8.47
C ILE A 139 5.81 -7.55 -9.04
N GLU A 140 5.01 -8.38 -8.38
CA GLU A 140 4.73 -9.74 -8.81
C GLU A 140 4.08 -9.78 -10.20
N VAL A 141 3.10 -8.91 -10.47
CA VAL A 141 2.45 -8.78 -11.78
C VAL A 141 3.47 -8.37 -12.85
N VAL A 142 4.28 -7.35 -12.58
CA VAL A 142 5.30 -6.86 -13.54
C VAL A 142 6.37 -7.93 -13.80
N ASN A 143 6.84 -8.62 -12.76
CA ASN A 143 7.82 -9.69 -12.88
C ASN A 143 7.24 -10.89 -13.65
N THR A 144 6.01 -11.30 -13.36
CA THR A 144 5.35 -12.42 -14.04
C THR A 144 5.14 -12.10 -15.52
N THR A 145 4.67 -10.90 -15.84
CA THR A 145 4.45 -10.47 -17.22
C THR A 145 5.75 -10.33 -18.01
N GLN A 146 6.87 -9.96 -17.38
CA GLN A 146 8.19 -9.91 -18.01
C GLN A 146 8.67 -11.29 -18.50
N HIS A 147 8.25 -12.36 -17.83
CA HIS A 147 8.65 -13.72 -18.16
C HIS A 147 7.68 -14.42 -19.14
N LEU A 148 6.68 -13.71 -19.66
CA LEU A 148 5.79 -14.24 -20.68
C LEU A 148 6.57 -14.53 -21.98
N LYS A 149 6.55 -15.80 -22.40
CA LYS A 149 7.22 -16.23 -23.63
C LYS A 149 6.26 -16.11 -24.81
N ALA A 150 6.78 -15.54 -25.90
CA ALA A 150 6.12 -15.58 -27.19
C ALA A 150 5.91 -17.03 -27.65
N GLY A 151 4.69 -17.37 -28.05
CA GLY A 151 4.36 -18.68 -28.60
C GLY A 151 5.01 -18.93 -29.98
N ARG A 152 4.98 -20.18 -30.45
CA ARG A 152 5.52 -20.54 -31.78
C ARG A 152 4.86 -19.77 -32.93
N GLU A 153 3.56 -19.48 -32.81
CA GLU A 153 2.83 -18.66 -33.79
C GLU A 153 3.33 -17.23 -33.86
N CYS A 154 3.64 -16.63 -32.70
CA CYS A 154 4.24 -15.30 -32.65
C CYS A 154 5.61 -15.30 -33.34
N GLY A 155 6.44 -16.32 -33.09
CA GLY A 155 7.73 -16.45 -33.79
C GLY A 155 7.58 -16.48 -35.31
N ARG A 156 6.61 -17.24 -35.83
CA ARG A 156 6.28 -17.25 -37.27
C ARG A 156 5.78 -15.90 -37.77
N ALA A 157 4.89 -15.24 -37.03
CA ALA A 157 4.34 -13.95 -37.41
C ALA A 157 5.42 -12.85 -37.45
N LEU A 158 6.34 -12.85 -36.47
CA LEU A 158 7.49 -11.94 -36.45
C LEU A 158 8.45 -12.21 -37.62
N LEU A 159 8.73 -13.47 -37.95
CA LEU A 159 9.55 -13.81 -39.12
C LEU A 159 8.89 -13.31 -40.42
N ARG A 160 7.57 -13.47 -40.57
CA ARG A 160 6.83 -12.93 -41.71
C ARG A 160 6.85 -11.41 -41.77
N LEU A 161 6.76 -10.75 -40.62
CA LEU A 161 6.77 -9.29 -40.54
C LEU A 161 8.14 -8.72 -40.93
N TRP A 162 9.22 -9.26 -40.38
CA TRP A 162 10.56 -8.65 -40.45
C TRP A 162 11.48 -9.26 -41.51
N TYR A 163 11.41 -10.57 -41.75
CA TYR A 163 12.43 -11.30 -42.51
C TYR A 163 11.96 -11.83 -43.86
N CYS A 164 10.67 -12.12 -44.04
CA CYS A 164 10.15 -12.55 -45.35
C CYS A 164 10.43 -11.57 -46.52
N PRO A 165 10.39 -10.23 -46.36
CA PRO A 165 10.73 -9.33 -47.45
C PRO A 165 12.17 -9.52 -47.93
N LEU A 166 13.11 -9.69 -47.00
CA LEU A 166 14.53 -9.95 -47.31
C LEU A 166 14.69 -11.24 -48.12
N CYS A 167 13.98 -12.30 -47.75
CA CYS A 167 13.97 -13.57 -48.49
C CYS A 167 13.38 -13.44 -49.90
N GLN A 168 12.50 -12.46 -50.13
CA GLN A 168 11.91 -12.15 -51.43
C GLN A 168 12.70 -11.10 -52.23
N GLY A 169 13.88 -10.69 -51.75
CA GLY A 169 14.72 -9.67 -52.40
C GLY A 169 14.28 -8.22 -52.16
N LEU A 170 13.33 -7.98 -51.25
CA LEU A 170 12.82 -6.66 -50.90
C LEU A 170 13.57 -6.10 -49.68
N MET A 171 14.81 -5.64 -49.90
CA MET A 171 15.74 -5.22 -48.83
C MET A 171 15.29 -3.95 -48.06
N GLU A 172 14.54 -3.06 -48.71
CA GLU A 172 14.06 -1.79 -48.13
C GLU A 172 12.58 -1.83 -47.69
N ALA A 173 11.95 -3.01 -47.77
CA ALA A 173 10.54 -3.14 -47.41
C ALA A 173 10.33 -3.02 -45.90
N ARG A 174 9.58 -2.00 -45.50
CA ARG A 174 9.21 -1.74 -44.10
C ARG A 174 7.81 -2.27 -43.81
N PRO A 175 7.56 -2.90 -42.65
CA PRO A 175 6.22 -3.34 -42.27
C PRO A 175 5.20 -2.20 -42.22
N CYS A 176 3.97 -2.48 -42.67
CA CYS A 176 2.85 -1.58 -42.44
C CYS A 176 2.58 -1.45 -40.94
N LYS A 177 2.33 -0.21 -40.46
CA LYS A 177 2.02 0.04 -39.04
C LYS A 177 0.86 -0.83 -38.54
N ALA A 178 -0.22 -0.92 -39.32
CA ALA A 178 -1.37 -1.75 -38.97
C ALA A 178 -1.00 -3.24 -38.82
N MET A 179 -0.19 -3.77 -39.74
CA MET A 179 0.25 -5.18 -39.68
C MET A 179 1.21 -5.43 -38.50
N CYS A 180 2.09 -4.48 -38.20
CA CYS A 180 2.91 -4.54 -37.00
C CYS A 180 2.03 -4.59 -35.74
N LEU A 181 1.01 -3.71 -35.63
CA LEU A 181 0.12 -3.67 -34.48
C LEU A 181 -0.66 -4.99 -34.30
N VAL A 182 -1.19 -5.56 -35.37
CA VAL A 182 -1.88 -6.87 -35.31
C VAL A 182 -0.92 -7.98 -34.88
N THR A 183 0.28 -8.01 -35.45
CA THR A 183 1.32 -8.99 -35.10
C THR A 183 1.72 -8.86 -33.62
N MET A 184 2.00 -7.65 -33.16
CA MET A 184 2.38 -7.38 -31.77
C MET A 184 1.23 -7.68 -30.82
N SER A 185 -0.01 -7.34 -31.15
CA SER A 185 -1.19 -7.69 -30.33
C SER A 185 -1.33 -9.19 -30.14
N THR A 186 -1.08 -9.98 -31.19
CA THR A 186 -1.13 -11.44 -31.13
C THR A 186 0.02 -12.00 -30.30
N CYS A 187 1.22 -11.45 -30.48
CA CYS A 187 2.41 -11.82 -29.73
C CYS A 187 2.32 -11.48 -28.23
N LEU A 188 1.68 -10.36 -27.90
CA LEU A 188 1.51 -9.84 -26.55
C LEU A 188 0.21 -10.32 -25.91
N GLY A 189 -0.54 -11.25 -26.51
CA GLY A 189 -1.91 -11.60 -26.09
C GLY A 189 -2.06 -11.80 -24.57
N GLY A 190 -1.16 -12.56 -23.94
CA GLY A 190 -1.18 -12.76 -22.48
C GLY A 190 -0.91 -11.49 -21.65
N ALA A 191 -0.19 -10.51 -22.18
CA ALA A 191 0.00 -9.20 -21.55
C ALA A 191 -1.21 -8.27 -21.78
N ALA A 192 -1.89 -8.38 -22.93
CA ALA A 192 -3.09 -7.60 -23.22
C ALA A 192 -4.24 -7.94 -22.26
N GLU A 193 -4.36 -9.21 -21.86
CA GLU A 193 -5.33 -9.68 -20.86
C GLU A 193 -5.09 -9.07 -19.46
N VAL A 194 -3.84 -8.73 -19.13
CA VAL A 194 -3.49 -8.12 -17.83
C VAL A 194 -3.90 -6.65 -17.74
N GLN A 195 -4.03 -5.96 -18.88
CA GLN A 195 -4.28 -4.51 -18.92
C GLN A 195 -5.51 -4.02 -18.12
N PRO A 196 -6.72 -4.60 -18.23
CA PRO A 196 -7.86 -4.14 -17.42
C PRO A 196 -7.62 -4.29 -15.91
N HIS A 197 -6.96 -5.38 -15.50
CA HIS A 197 -6.60 -5.63 -14.10
C HIS A 197 -5.52 -4.67 -13.61
N TRP A 198 -4.50 -4.41 -14.44
CA TRP A 198 -3.45 -3.45 -14.14
C TRP A 198 -4.00 -2.03 -13.93
N ARG A 199 -4.92 -1.58 -14.78
CA ARG A 199 -5.55 -0.26 -14.62
C ARG A 199 -6.29 -0.18 -13.29
N THR A 200 -7.14 -1.19 -13.01
CA THR A 200 -7.91 -1.27 -11.76
C THR A 200 -6.98 -1.28 -10.54
N TYR A 201 -5.86 -1.99 -10.62
CA TYR A 201 -4.83 -2.00 -9.58
C TYR A 201 -4.21 -0.60 -9.36
N VAL A 202 -3.79 0.09 -10.42
CA VAL A 202 -3.18 1.43 -10.32
C VAL A 202 -4.17 2.45 -9.73
N GLU A 203 -5.44 2.39 -10.14
CA GLU A 203 -6.51 3.24 -9.60
C GLU A 203 -6.81 2.93 -8.13
N GLY A 204 -6.91 1.64 -7.78
CA GLY A 204 -7.13 1.19 -6.41
C GLY A 204 -5.99 1.59 -5.47
N LEU A 205 -4.74 1.42 -5.91
CA LEU A 205 -3.56 1.84 -5.16
C LEU A 205 -3.52 3.35 -4.96
N GLY A 206 -3.88 4.12 -5.99
CA GLY A 206 -4.02 5.57 -5.88
C GLY A 206 -5.10 6.01 -4.90
N THR A 207 -6.22 5.29 -4.85
CA THR A 207 -7.32 5.54 -3.91
C THR A 207 -6.87 5.24 -2.47
N LEU A 208 -6.20 4.11 -2.25
CA LEU A 208 -5.63 3.75 -0.95
C LEU A 208 -4.63 4.81 -0.46
N ALA A 209 -3.69 5.20 -1.31
CA ALA A 209 -2.70 6.22 -0.99
C ALA A 209 -3.32 7.59 -0.69
N ALA A 210 -4.41 7.96 -1.38
CA ALA A 210 -5.13 9.19 -1.13
C ALA A 210 -5.89 9.16 0.22
N ALA A 211 -6.38 7.98 0.64
CA ALA A 211 -7.04 7.77 1.93
C ALA A 211 -6.06 7.74 3.11
N MET A 212 -4.78 7.42 2.87
CA MET A 212 -3.71 7.52 3.86
C MET A 212 -3.40 8.99 4.16
N ARG A 213 -4.26 9.64 4.94
CA ARG A 213 -4.08 11.01 5.45
C ARG A 213 -4.49 11.08 6.91
N GLY A 214 -3.91 12.03 7.65
CA GLY A 214 -4.28 12.28 9.04
C GLY A 214 -4.22 11.02 9.90
N GLY A 215 -5.37 10.56 10.40
CA GLY A 215 -5.46 9.38 11.27
C GLY A 215 -5.17 8.02 10.60
N GLN A 216 -5.03 7.98 9.27
CA GLN A 216 -4.57 6.80 8.52
C GLN A 216 -3.15 6.96 7.98
N ASP A 217 -2.53 8.11 8.21
CA ASP A 217 -1.14 8.34 7.83
C ASP A 217 -0.22 7.96 8.99
N ILE A 218 0.63 6.96 8.75
CA ILE A 218 1.59 6.48 9.74
C ILE A 218 2.57 7.57 10.16
N GLU A 219 3.00 8.46 9.26
CA GLU A 219 3.91 9.55 9.60
C GLU A 219 3.25 10.49 10.62
N ALA A 220 2.02 10.92 10.34
CA ALA A 220 1.27 11.81 11.21
C ALA A 220 0.96 11.19 12.58
N VAL A 221 0.69 9.89 12.64
CA VAL A 221 0.39 9.16 13.88
C VAL A 221 1.66 8.86 14.68
N VAL A 222 2.65 8.24 14.04
CA VAL A 222 3.87 7.75 14.71
C VAL A 222 4.73 8.88 15.25
N LEU A 223 4.92 9.95 14.47
CA LEU A 223 5.69 11.11 14.92
C LEU A 223 5.02 11.84 16.09
N ARG A 224 3.71 11.63 16.32
CA ARG A 224 2.95 12.22 17.43
C ARG A 224 2.73 11.29 18.62
N LEU A 225 3.22 10.05 18.57
CA LEU A 225 3.05 9.10 19.70
C LEU A 225 3.63 9.62 21.00
N HIS A 226 4.79 10.29 20.94
CA HIS A 226 5.42 10.89 22.10
C HIS A 226 4.48 11.88 22.83
N VAL A 227 3.60 12.59 22.11
CA VAL A 227 2.59 13.48 22.70
C VAL A 227 1.52 12.68 23.44
N ILE A 228 1.03 11.59 22.86
CA ILE A 228 0.03 10.72 23.51
C ILE A 228 0.61 10.11 24.78
N ILE A 229 1.87 9.64 24.73
CA ILE A 229 2.59 9.07 25.87
C ILE A 229 2.80 10.13 26.97
N ARG A 230 3.21 11.35 26.61
CA ARG A 230 3.32 12.49 27.54
C ARG A 230 2.00 12.74 28.26
N MET A 231 0.89 12.81 27.52
CA MET A 231 -0.43 13.07 28.09
C MET A 231 -0.90 11.94 29.01
N ALA A 232 -0.63 10.69 28.64
CA ALA A 232 -0.89 9.52 29.50
C ALA A 232 -0.12 9.59 30.82
N LEU A 233 1.17 9.91 30.77
CA LEU A 233 2.03 10.04 31.95
C LEU A 233 1.64 11.24 32.83
N ARG A 234 1.25 12.37 32.24
CA ARG A 234 0.70 13.50 33.00
C ARG A 234 -0.63 13.16 33.65
N HIS A 235 -1.47 12.36 33.00
CA HIS A 235 -2.76 11.94 33.55
C HIS A 235 -2.62 11.07 34.80
N ILE A 236 -1.73 10.07 34.79
CA ILE A 236 -1.51 9.23 35.98
C ILE A 236 -0.95 10.05 37.14
N VAL A 237 -0.05 11.02 36.87
CA VAL A 237 0.47 11.95 37.88
C VAL A 237 -0.65 12.82 38.46
N GLY A 238 -1.49 13.39 37.61
CA GLY A 238 -2.62 14.23 38.04
C GLY A 238 -3.71 13.48 38.79
N THR A 239 -3.82 12.15 38.58
CA THR A 239 -4.82 11.30 39.25
C THR A 239 -4.23 10.42 40.36
N LYS A 240 -3.04 10.79 40.87
CA LYS A 240 -2.26 10.06 41.89
C LYS A 240 -3.08 9.47 43.03
N ASN A 241 -3.91 10.28 43.71
CA ASN A 241 -4.64 9.85 44.90
C ASN A 241 -5.66 8.75 44.58
N ARG A 242 -6.39 8.89 43.46
CA ARG A 242 -7.36 7.90 42.98
C ARG A 242 -6.66 6.58 42.64
N VAL A 243 -5.58 6.67 41.86
CA VAL A 243 -4.82 5.50 41.41
C VAL A 243 -4.21 4.77 42.62
N ASN A 244 -3.60 5.49 43.57
CA ASN A 244 -3.05 4.90 44.79
C ASN A 244 -4.12 4.18 45.62
N ALA A 245 -5.29 4.80 45.85
CA ALA A 245 -6.37 4.17 46.61
C ALA A 245 -6.89 2.89 45.95
N GLN A 246 -7.08 2.89 44.62
CA GLN A 246 -7.52 1.72 43.89
C GLN A 246 -6.47 0.60 43.88
N VAL A 247 -5.20 0.94 43.65
CA VAL A 247 -4.10 -0.04 43.64
C VAL A 247 -3.92 -0.69 45.02
N SER A 248 -3.94 0.09 46.11
CA SER A 248 -3.93 -0.46 47.47
C SER A 248 -5.15 -1.36 47.74
N SER A 249 -6.35 -0.95 47.30
CA SER A 249 -7.54 -1.78 47.48
C SER A 249 -7.48 -3.10 46.71
N MET A 250 -6.95 -3.10 45.49
CA MET A 250 -7.01 -4.24 44.56
C MET A 250 -5.81 -5.18 44.68
N CYS A 251 -4.63 -4.66 45.07
CA CYS A 251 -3.42 -5.47 45.24
C CYS A 251 -3.12 -5.86 46.69
N SER A 252 -3.61 -5.13 47.69
CA SER A 252 -3.38 -5.47 49.12
C SER A 252 -4.42 -6.46 49.68
N ARG A 253 -5.40 -6.88 48.86
CA ARG A 253 -6.39 -7.93 49.17
C ARG A 253 -6.46 -8.95 48.02
N ALA A 254 -6.00 -10.18 48.26
CA ALA A 254 -6.45 -11.34 47.48
C ALA A 254 -7.97 -11.59 47.73
N PRO A 255 -8.71 -12.24 46.81
CA PRO A 255 -9.92 -11.65 46.23
C PRO A 255 -11.23 -11.95 46.97
N GLN A 256 -12.15 -10.99 46.94
CA GLN A 256 -13.59 -11.27 46.85
C GLN A 256 -14.10 -10.63 45.56
N ARG A 257 -14.42 -11.49 44.59
CA ARG A 257 -15.19 -11.15 43.39
C ARG A 257 -16.51 -10.52 43.81
N LYS A 258 -16.75 -9.26 43.42
CA LYS A 258 -18.11 -8.79 43.10
C LYS A 258 -18.06 -7.91 41.86
N ALA A 259 -18.92 -8.27 40.90
CA ALA A 259 -19.09 -7.60 39.63
C ALA A 259 -19.99 -6.35 39.75
N ARG A 260 -19.86 -5.47 38.74
CA ARG A 260 -20.65 -4.25 38.40
C ARG A 260 -20.17 -2.96 39.09
N ALA A 261 -20.16 -1.80 38.44
CA ALA A 261 -20.94 -1.34 37.29
C ALA A 261 -20.12 -0.51 36.29
N VAL A 262 -20.61 -0.50 35.04
CA VAL A 262 -20.15 0.36 33.94
C VAL A 262 -20.68 1.78 34.19
N THR A 263 -19.78 2.76 34.25
CA THR A 263 -20.13 4.17 34.08
C THR A 263 -19.36 4.70 32.89
N SER A 264 -20.08 4.83 31.77
CA SER A 264 -19.59 5.49 30.56
C SER A 264 -19.65 6.99 30.77
N GLN A 265 -18.53 7.71 30.65
CA GLN A 265 -18.52 9.16 30.55
C GLN A 265 -17.55 9.63 29.44
N VAL A 266 -18.20 10.02 28.34
CA VAL A 266 -17.95 11.12 27.39
C VAL A 266 -16.49 11.48 27.06
N GLU A 267 -16.16 11.26 25.78
CA GLU A 267 -14.98 11.78 25.08
C GLU A 267 -14.94 13.32 25.06
N PRO A 268 -13.76 13.94 25.23
CA PRO A 268 -13.44 15.18 24.54
C PRO A 268 -12.75 14.82 23.21
N ALA A 269 -13.39 15.18 22.09
CA ALA A 269 -12.73 15.22 20.79
C ALA A 269 -11.69 16.36 20.79
N LEU A 270 -10.43 16.03 21.04
CA LEU A 270 -9.32 16.96 20.85
C LEU A 270 -9.00 17.07 19.35
N VAL A 271 -9.26 18.26 18.80
CA VAL A 271 -8.80 18.67 17.47
C VAL A 271 -7.29 18.94 17.56
N ILE A 272 -6.51 18.11 16.86
CA ILE A 272 -5.05 18.25 16.76
C ILE A 272 -4.75 19.21 15.61
N GLN A 273 -4.10 20.34 15.92
CA GLN A 273 -3.61 21.28 14.90
C GLN A 273 -2.52 20.64 14.03
N PRO A 274 -2.54 20.86 12.70
CA PRO A 274 -1.50 20.37 11.80
C PRO A 274 -0.17 21.08 12.10
N VAL A 275 0.90 20.30 12.20
CA VAL A 275 2.26 20.84 12.19
C VAL A 275 2.62 20.98 10.71
N ASN A 276 3.02 22.17 10.28
CA ASN A 276 3.49 22.41 8.92
C ASN A 276 4.81 21.65 8.73
N PHE A 277 4.76 20.57 7.96
CA PHE A 277 5.94 19.95 7.37
C PHE A 277 5.99 20.34 5.88
N ASP A 278 7.20 20.52 5.38
CA ASP A 278 7.47 20.73 3.96
C ASP A 278 6.95 19.49 3.17
N PRO A 279 5.98 19.65 2.26
CA PRO A 279 5.31 18.53 1.60
C PRO A 279 6.24 17.64 0.78
N ASP A 280 7.43 18.11 0.38
CA ASP A 280 8.32 17.36 -0.51
C ASP A 280 9.36 16.47 0.22
N GLU A 281 9.57 16.64 1.53
CA GLU A 281 10.42 15.74 2.34
C GLU A 281 9.63 14.67 3.11
N THR A 282 8.32 14.83 3.24
CA THR A 282 7.44 13.92 4.00
C THR A 282 7.22 12.59 3.28
N LEU A 283 6.99 11.52 4.04
CA LEU A 283 6.54 10.22 3.51
C LEU A 283 5.24 10.39 2.70
N SER A 284 4.36 11.27 3.14
CA SER A 284 3.15 11.66 2.38
C SER A 284 3.48 12.23 1.00
N GLY A 285 4.48 13.11 0.89
CA GLY A 285 4.97 13.67 -0.37
C GLY A 285 5.48 12.61 -1.32
N GLN A 286 6.38 11.76 -0.83
CA GLN A 286 6.98 10.65 -1.59
C GLN A 286 5.90 9.67 -2.08
N ARG A 287 4.92 9.32 -1.22
CA ARG A 287 3.78 8.48 -1.59
C ARG A 287 2.94 9.12 -2.69
N ARG A 288 2.70 10.44 -2.64
CA ARG A 288 1.94 11.17 -3.67
C ARG A 288 2.68 11.18 -5.00
N GLU A 289 3.96 11.53 -5.00
CA GLU A 289 4.81 11.54 -6.20
C GLU A 289 4.85 10.15 -6.85
N PHE A 290 5.00 9.10 -6.03
CA PHE A 290 4.94 7.71 -6.48
C PHE A 290 3.64 7.40 -7.25
N ILE A 291 2.48 7.73 -6.67
CA ILE A 291 1.19 7.46 -7.31
C ILE A 291 1.02 8.26 -8.60
N LEU A 292 1.50 9.50 -8.64
CA LEU A 292 1.46 10.32 -9.84
C LEU A 292 2.30 9.70 -10.97
N SER A 293 3.51 9.23 -10.64
CA SER A 293 4.37 8.51 -11.58
C SER A 293 3.72 7.22 -12.07
N LEU A 294 3.19 6.39 -11.16
CA LEU A 294 2.56 5.11 -11.51
C LEU A 294 1.32 5.29 -12.40
N ARG A 295 0.52 6.36 -12.19
CA ARG A 295 -0.64 6.67 -13.03
C ARG A 295 -0.28 6.88 -14.50
N GLY A 296 0.91 7.42 -14.78
CA GLY A 296 1.44 7.54 -16.15
C GLY A 296 1.59 6.19 -16.86
N PHE A 297 1.73 5.10 -16.10
CA PHE A 297 1.85 3.73 -16.59
C PHE A 297 0.53 2.95 -16.53
N SER A 298 -0.61 3.58 -16.25
CA SER A 298 -1.92 2.89 -16.16
C SER A 298 -2.34 2.15 -17.44
N PHE A 299 -1.86 2.59 -18.61
CA PHE A 299 -2.08 1.97 -19.93
C PHE A 299 -0.85 1.22 -20.46
N PHE A 300 0.09 0.87 -19.59
CA PHE A 300 1.38 0.29 -19.99
C PHE A 300 1.23 -0.92 -20.92
N TYR A 301 0.44 -1.91 -20.55
CA TYR A 301 0.29 -3.16 -21.31
C TYR A 301 -0.46 -2.96 -22.64
N ALA A 302 -1.44 -2.06 -22.71
CA ALA A 302 -2.12 -1.68 -23.95
C ALA A 302 -1.17 -0.99 -24.93
N ASN A 303 -0.26 -0.16 -24.42
CA ASN A 303 0.63 0.65 -25.26
C ASN A 303 1.91 -0.07 -25.70
N LEU A 304 2.13 -1.32 -25.26
CA LEU A 304 3.32 -2.10 -25.62
C LEU A 304 3.43 -2.29 -27.14
N GLY A 305 2.33 -2.67 -27.81
CA GLY A 305 2.32 -2.89 -29.26
C GLY A 305 2.67 -1.62 -30.05
N GLU A 306 2.05 -0.50 -29.70
CA GLU A 306 2.32 0.81 -30.31
C GLU A 306 3.78 1.24 -30.12
N THR A 307 4.32 1.05 -28.91
CA THR A 307 5.71 1.40 -28.57
C THR A 307 6.72 0.57 -29.37
N LEU A 308 6.44 -0.72 -29.57
CA LEU A 308 7.29 -1.61 -30.38
C LEU A 308 7.23 -1.23 -31.87
N CYS A 309 6.06 -0.84 -32.37
CA CYS A 309 5.86 -0.48 -33.78
C CYS A 309 6.30 0.95 -34.13
N SER A 310 6.48 1.83 -33.15
CA SER A 310 6.88 3.23 -33.37
C SER A 310 8.39 3.46 -33.38
N ARG A 311 9.20 2.43 -33.11
CA ARG A 311 10.67 2.54 -33.07
C ARG A 311 11.34 2.70 -34.43
N GLU A 312 10.62 2.55 -35.53
CA GLU A 312 11.19 2.75 -36.86
C GLU A 312 10.74 4.08 -37.47
N PRO A 313 11.69 5.00 -37.76
CA PRO A 313 11.36 6.20 -38.51
C PRO A 313 10.83 5.79 -39.88
N ALA A 314 9.67 6.34 -40.24
CA ALA A 314 9.11 6.17 -41.57
C ALA A 314 10.14 6.67 -42.60
N ALA A 315 10.49 5.82 -43.58
CA ALA A 315 11.13 6.30 -44.78
C ALA A 315 10.20 7.36 -45.39
N LEU A 316 10.66 8.62 -45.40
CA LEU A 316 9.87 9.81 -45.69
C LEU A 316 9.18 9.80 -47.07
N ASN A 317 9.57 8.88 -47.97
CA ASN A 317 9.22 8.96 -49.40
C ASN A 317 8.54 7.71 -49.99
N GLY A 318 8.23 6.65 -49.23
CA GLY A 318 7.55 5.46 -49.77
C GLY A 318 6.05 5.47 -49.48
N SER A 319 5.17 5.45 -50.48
CA SER A 319 3.72 5.24 -50.27
C SER A 319 3.37 3.81 -49.86
N LEU A 320 4.27 2.87 -50.16
CA LEU A 320 4.09 1.44 -49.96
C LEU A 320 4.73 0.94 -48.66
N CYS A 321 4.16 -0.12 -48.08
CA CYS A 321 4.66 -0.86 -46.94
C CYS A 321 4.34 -2.36 -47.09
N TRP A 322 5.10 -3.19 -46.38
CA TRP A 322 4.97 -4.63 -46.35
C TRP A 322 3.81 -5.08 -45.46
N ASN A 323 2.84 -5.80 -46.03
CA ASN A 323 1.69 -6.32 -45.30
C ASN A 323 1.85 -7.78 -44.84
N GLY A 324 3.03 -8.40 -44.98
CA GLY A 324 3.23 -9.82 -44.68
C GLY A 324 3.18 -10.76 -45.90
N GLN A 325 2.79 -10.26 -47.06
CA GLN A 325 2.75 -11.01 -48.33
C GLN A 325 3.34 -10.22 -49.50
N GLU A 326 3.01 -8.93 -49.58
CA GLU A 326 3.44 -8.03 -50.66
C GLU A 326 3.56 -6.58 -50.18
N MET A 327 4.00 -5.69 -51.09
CA MET A 327 4.02 -4.25 -50.88
C MET A 327 2.65 -3.65 -51.20
N THR A 328 2.06 -2.95 -50.24
CA THR A 328 0.72 -2.35 -50.34
C THR A 328 0.73 -0.90 -49.89
N ASP A 329 -0.28 -0.11 -50.25
CA ASP A 329 -0.38 1.26 -49.79
C ASP A 329 -0.52 1.36 -48.26
N LYS A 330 0.24 2.28 -47.66
CA LYS A 330 0.24 2.55 -46.21
C LYS A 330 -1.14 2.89 -45.64
N PHE A 331 -2.04 3.40 -46.49
CA PHE A 331 -3.39 3.82 -46.13
C PHE A 331 -4.46 2.82 -46.52
N PHE A 332 -4.11 1.55 -46.80
CA PHE A 332 -5.12 0.51 -46.97
C PHE A 332 -5.88 0.34 -45.65
N ASN A 333 -6.94 1.14 -45.51
CA ASN A 333 -7.64 1.40 -44.28
C ASN A 333 -8.29 0.11 -43.79
N GLY A 334 -8.12 -0.19 -42.50
CA GLY A 334 -8.94 -1.17 -41.79
C GLY A 334 -10.45 -0.90 -41.87
N LEU A 335 -10.88 0.28 -42.36
CA LEU A 335 -12.26 0.55 -42.76
C LEU A 335 -12.76 -0.38 -43.85
N MET A 336 -11.97 -0.72 -44.89
CA MET A 336 -12.42 -1.67 -45.93
C MET A 336 -12.59 -3.09 -45.35
N PHE A 337 -11.75 -3.47 -44.38
CA PHE A 337 -11.87 -4.75 -43.68
C PHE A 337 -13.01 -4.76 -42.67
N LEU A 338 -13.25 -3.66 -41.95
CA LEU A 338 -14.41 -3.50 -41.05
C LEU A 338 -15.73 -3.42 -41.84
N GLU A 339 -15.75 -2.79 -43.01
CA GLU A 339 -16.90 -2.77 -43.92
C GLU A 339 -17.13 -4.17 -44.48
N ALA A 340 -16.07 -4.88 -44.89
CA ALA A 340 -16.16 -6.26 -45.34
C ALA A 340 -16.61 -7.20 -44.22
N VAL A 341 -16.12 -7.05 -42.98
CA VAL A 341 -16.53 -7.84 -41.82
C VAL A 341 -17.96 -7.49 -41.40
N LYS A 342 -18.36 -6.21 -41.43
CA LYS A 342 -19.77 -5.80 -41.23
C LYS A 342 -20.67 -6.43 -42.28
N ASN A 343 -20.29 -6.38 -43.55
CA ASN A 343 -21.03 -6.98 -44.65
C ASN A 343 -21.12 -8.50 -44.51
N LEU A 344 -20.03 -9.16 -44.09
CA LEU A 344 -20.02 -10.60 -43.82
C LEU A 344 -20.91 -10.96 -42.62
N ILE A 345 -20.90 -10.16 -41.54
CA ILE A 345 -21.80 -10.33 -40.39
C ILE A 345 -23.26 -10.11 -40.80
N LEU A 346 -23.53 -9.14 -41.69
CA LEU A 346 -24.86 -8.91 -42.27
C LEU A 346 -25.31 -10.08 -43.15
N GLU A 347 -24.44 -10.62 -44.01
CA GLU A 347 -24.72 -11.82 -44.82
C GLU A 347 -25.00 -13.05 -43.95
N VAL A 348 -24.19 -13.29 -42.92
CA VAL A 348 -24.41 -14.37 -41.96
C VAL A 348 -25.73 -14.18 -41.20
N LYS A 349 -26.07 -12.94 -40.83
CA LYS A 349 -27.34 -12.63 -40.16
C LYS A 349 -28.56 -12.87 -41.07
N VAL A 350 -28.46 -12.50 -42.35
CA VAL A 350 -29.51 -12.76 -43.36
C VAL A 350 -29.68 -14.26 -43.61
N LEU A 351 -28.58 -15.03 -43.67
CA LEU A 351 -28.63 -16.48 -43.80
C LEU A 351 -29.28 -17.16 -42.58
N MET A 352 -28.98 -16.66 -41.37
CA MET A 352 -29.60 -17.16 -40.12
C MET A 352 -31.09 -16.80 -40.04
N GLU A 353 -31.52 -15.67 -40.58
CA GLU A 353 -32.93 -15.26 -40.68
C GLU A 353 -33.69 -16.08 -41.75
N GLN A 354 -33.03 -16.52 -42.83
CA GLN A 354 -33.63 -17.42 -43.82
C GLN A 354 -33.79 -18.86 -43.32
N GLU A 355 -32.87 -19.37 -42.51
CA GLU A 355 -33.00 -20.71 -41.91
C GLU A 355 -34.04 -20.75 -40.76
N THR A 356 -34.26 -19.65 -40.04
CA THR A 356 -35.27 -19.59 -38.96
C THR A 356 -36.68 -19.27 -39.45
N GLY A 357 -36.86 -18.84 -40.71
CA GLY A 357 -38.15 -18.60 -41.35
C GLY A 357 -38.89 -19.86 -41.87
N PHE A 358 -38.29 -21.05 -41.79
CA PHE A 358 -38.86 -22.30 -42.31
C PHE A 358 -39.58 -23.20 -41.26
N CYS A 359 -39.75 -22.72 -40.03
CA CYS A 359 -40.62 -23.35 -39.02
C CYS A 359 -41.71 -22.37 -38.56
N GLY A 360 -42.64 -22.10 -39.47
CA GLY A 360 -43.85 -21.31 -39.22
C GLY A 360 -44.96 -21.73 -40.17
N LEU A 361 -45.43 -22.97 -40.00
CA LEU A 361 -46.74 -23.47 -40.46
C LEU A 361 -47.51 -23.95 -39.23
#